data_AF-A0A2G6TD61-F1
#
_entry.id   AF-A0A2G6TD61-F1
#
_cell.length_a   1.000
_cell.length_b   1.000
_cell.length_c   1.000
_cell.angle_alpha   90.00
_cell.angle_beta   90.00
_cell.angle_gamma   90.00
#
_symmetry.space_group_name_H-M   'P 1'
#
loop_
_entity.id
_entity.type
_entity.pdbx_description
1 polymer ?
#
loop_
_entity_poly.entity_id
_entity_poly.type
_entity_poly.pdbx_seq_one_letter_code
_entity_poly.pdbx_strand_id
1 'polypeptide(L)'
;MGDIQKGTVIRGLKNADLKPFSKEEVDEHGRLLDASVNSIEGSNNITAIMVGMAPAMHAYGTRTSTAEKIIQKGGRVLTAPIPSNPNHCLISGLTLKDANNLFS
;
A
#
# COMPACT_ATOMS: atom_id res chain seq x y z
N MET A 1 3.92 15.15 7.51
CA MET A 1 3.62 13.95 6.71
C MET A 1 3.25 14.43 5.32
N GLY A 2 3.98 13.98 4.31
CA GLY A 2 3.75 14.34 2.92
C GLY A 2 3.19 13.16 2.13
N ASP A 3 2.53 13.48 1.03
CA ASP A 3 2.08 12.50 0.06
C ASP A 3 3.27 12.01 -0.78
N ILE A 4 3.37 10.69 -0.94
CA ILE A 4 4.29 10.07 -1.90
C ILE A 4 3.71 10.26 -3.30
N GLN A 5 4.48 10.87 -4.19
CA GLN A 5 4.07 11.21 -5.54
C GLN A 5 4.58 10.20 -6.58
N LYS A 6 5.69 9.52 -6.27
CA LYS A 6 6.33 8.59 -7.20
C LYS A 6 7.07 7.45 -6.48
N GLY A 7 7.33 6.38 -7.22
CA GLY A 7 8.06 5.23 -6.74
C GLY A 7 7.17 4.03 -6.40
N THR A 8 7.81 2.94 -5.97
CA THR A 8 7.16 1.66 -5.72
C THR A 8 6.41 1.68 -4.39
N VAL A 9 5.20 1.11 -4.41
CA VAL A 9 4.36 0.89 -3.23
C VAL A 9 4.14 -0.61 -3.07
N ILE A 10 4.35 -1.12 -1.86
CA ILE A 10 4.33 -2.55 -1.55
C ILE A 10 3.22 -2.85 -0.56
N ARG A 11 2.36 -3.81 -0.90
CA ARG A 11 1.39 -4.41 -0.01
C ARG A 11 1.79 -5.85 0.28
N GLY A 12 1.91 -6.20 1.56
CA GLY A 12 2.15 -7.57 1.98
C GLY A 12 0.88 -8.43 1.90
N LEU A 13 1.04 -9.72 1.61
CA LEU A 13 -0.03 -10.71 1.61
C LEU A 13 0.00 -11.56 2.89
N LYS A 14 -1.06 -11.42 3.69
CA LYS A 14 -1.29 -12.24 4.90
C LYS A 14 -1.97 -13.58 4.62
N ASN A 15 -2.55 -13.76 3.44
CA ASN A 15 -3.24 -14.97 3.03
C ASN A 15 -3.16 -15.07 1.50
N ALA A 16 -2.81 -16.24 0.97
CA ALA A 16 -2.67 -16.48 -0.47
C ALA A 16 -3.99 -16.42 -1.25
N ASP A 17 -5.11 -16.71 -0.60
CA ASP A 17 -6.42 -16.87 -1.25
C ASP A 17 -7.25 -15.58 -1.25
N LEU A 18 -6.74 -14.52 -0.61
CA LEU A 18 -7.44 -13.24 -0.47
C LEU A 18 -6.80 -12.16 -1.33
N LYS A 19 -7.65 -11.33 -1.93
CA LYS A 19 -7.19 -10.12 -2.58
C LYS A 19 -6.55 -9.18 -1.55
N PRO A 20 -5.50 -8.40 -1.91
CA PRO A 20 -4.68 -7.66 -0.95
C PRO A 20 -5.45 -6.65 -0.06
N PHE A 21 -6.58 -6.14 -0.56
CA PHE A 21 -7.42 -5.14 0.11
C PHE A 21 -8.83 -5.65 0.47
N SER A 22 -9.06 -6.97 0.46
CA SER A 22 -10.40 -7.55 0.64
C SER A 22 -11.08 -7.31 2.00
N LYS A 23 -10.35 -6.85 3.02
CA LYS A 23 -10.85 -6.63 4.39
C LYS A 23 -10.56 -5.22 4.92
N GLU A 24 -10.28 -4.27 4.03
CA GLU A 24 -9.97 -2.90 4.45
C GLU A 24 -11.24 -2.10 4.71
N GLU A 25 -11.15 -1.14 5.63
CA GLU A 25 -12.22 -0.18 5.90
C GLU A 25 -12.37 0.78 4.72
N VAL A 26 -13.63 1.09 4.41
CA VAL A 26 -14.01 1.98 3.31
C VAL A 26 -15.01 3.03 3.77
N ASP A 27 -15.02 4.17 3.07
CA ASP A 27 -16.04 5.20 3.24
C ASP A 27 -17.40 4.79 2.65
N GLU A 28 -18.39 5.68 2.77
CA GLU A 28 -19.74 5.51 2.22
C GLU A 28 -19.78 5.34 0.69
N HIS A 29 -18.70 5.72 -0.01
CA HIS A 29 -18.54 5.58 -1.46
C HIS A 29 -17.72 4.34 -1.85
N GLY A 30 -17.36 3.47 -0.89
CA GLY A 30 -16.59 2.26 -1.12
C GLY A 30 -15.11 2.49 -1.42
N ARG A 31 -14.55 3.63 -0.98
CA ARG A 31 -13.14 3.98 -1.14
C ARG A 31 -12.37 3.70 0.14
N LEU A 32 -11.14 3.22 -0.01
CA LEU A 32 -10.22 2.96 1.09
C LEU A 32 -10.05 4.21 1.96
N LEU A 33 -10.20 4.02 3.27
CA LEU A 33 -9.82 5.02 4.25
C LEU A 33 -8.30 5.00 4.40
N ASP A 34 -7.75 3.95 5.04
CA ASP A 34 -6.40 3.98 5.58
C ASP A 34 -5.67 2.63 5.38
N ALA A 35 -5.48 2.16 4.15
CA ALA A 35 -4.89 0.84 3.93
C ALA A 35 -3.36 0.84 4.08
N SER A 36 -2.84 0.04 5.03
CA SER A 36 -1.39 -0.07 5.30
C SER A 36 -0.58 -0.62 4.13
N VAL A 37 0.49 0.08 3.75
CA VAL A 37 1.48 -0.33 2.76
C VAL A 37 2.87 0.13 3.17
N ASN A 38 3.90 -0.27 2.44
CA ASN A 38 5.23 0.33 2.54
C ASN A 38 5.59 1.06 1.24
N SER A 39 6.23 2.22 1.36
CA SER A 39 6.79 2.93 0.21
C SER A 39 7.89 3.91 0.66
N ILE A 40 8.76 4.28 -0.28
CA ILE A 40 9.77 5.32 -0.12
C ILE A 40 9.69 6.21 -1.36
N GLU A 41 9.52 7.52 -1.16
CA GLU A 41 9.41 8.49 -2.24
C GLU A 41 10.53 8.35 -3.27
N GLY A 42 10.16 8.14 -4.53
CA GLY A 42 11.07 8.00 -5.66
C GLY A 42 11.91 6.72 -5.71
N SER A 43 11.75 5.79 -4.76
CA SER A 43 12.50 4.53 -4.73
C SER A 43 11.76 3.41 -5.44
N ASN A 44 12.51 2.56 -6.16
CA ASN A 44 12.03 1.28 -6.68
C ASN A 44 12.77 0.08 -6.06
N ASN A 45 13.57 0.32 -5.01
CA ASN A 45 14.31 -0.73 -4.32
C ASN A 45 13.38 -1.47 -3.34
N ILE A 46 12.88 -2.63 -3.77
CA ILE A 46 11.94 -3.45 -3.00
C ILE A 46 12.51 -3.81 -1.62
N THR A 47 13.77 -4.25 -1.54
CA THR A 47 14.41 -4.64 -0.28
C THR A 47 14.45 -3.48 0.71
N ALA A 48 14.79 -2.27 0.24
CA ALA A 48 14.80 -1.08 1.07
C ALA A 48 13.39 -0.69 1.54
N ILE A 49 12.39 -0.78 0.66
CA ILE A 49 11.00 -0.44 0.98
C ILE A 49 10.41 -1.42 2.01
N MET A 50 10.76 -2.70 1.94
CA MET A 50 10.28 -3.73 2.86
C MET A 50 10.89 -3.64 4.28
N VAL A 51 11.93 -2.82 4.49
CA VAL A 51 12.54 -2.66 5.82
C VAL A 51 11.48 -2.26 6.84
N GLY A 52 11.41 -3.03 7.94
CA GLY A 52 10.46 -2.82 9.03
C GLY A 52 9.08 -3.45 8.82
N MET A 53 8.77 -3.99 7.63
CA MET A 53 7.56 -4.76 7.42
C MET A 53 7.65 -6.09 8.19
N ALA A 54 6.71 -6.34 9.11
CA ALA A 54 6.70 -7.58 9.88
C ALA A 54 6.55 -8.81 8.96
N PRO A 55 7.30 -9.92 9.18
CA PRO A 55 7.21 -11.13 8.36
C PRO A 55 5.79 -11.67 8.18
N ALA A 56 4.98 -11.65 9.24
CA ALA A 56 3.58 -12.08 9.20
C ALA A 56 2.71 -11.27 8.22
N MET A 57 3.09 -10.03 7.91
CA MET A 57 2.34 -9.14 6.99
C MET A 57 2.57 -9.52 5.52
N HIS A 58 3.63 -10.28 5.21
CA HIS A 58 3.98 -10.71 3.86
C HIS A 58 4.33 -12.21 3.77
N ALA A 59 3.77 -13.02 4.67
CA ALA A 59 4.05 -14.46 4.75
C ALA A 59 3.72 -15.21 3.46
N TYR A 60 2.80 -14.68 2.66
CA TYR A 60 2.40 -15.23 1.36
C TYR A 60 2.91 -14.40 0.18
N GLY A 61 3.94 -13.58 0.44
CA GLY A 61 4.58 -12.70 -0.54
C GLY A 61 4.08 -11.26 -0.51
N THR A 62 4.43 -10.53 -1.56
CA THR A 62 4.12 -9.11 -1.71
C THR A 62 3.53 -8.82 -3.08
N ARG A 63 2.71 -7.79 -3.15
CA ARG A 63 2.24 -7.18 -4.39
C ARG A 63 2.71 -5.75 -4.46
N THR A 64 3.02 -5.30 -5.67
CA THR A 64 3.57 -3.96 -5.90
C THR A 64 2.71 -3.17 -6.86
N SER A 65 2.71 -1.87 -6.65
CA SER A 65 2.19 -0.88 -7.60
C SER A 65 3.10 0.34 -7.57
N THR A 66 2.70 1.43 -8.20
CA THR A 66 3.44 2.70 -8.13
C THR A 66 2.53 3.83 -7.65
N ALA A 67 3.10 4.80 -6.94
CA ALA A 67 2.36 5.95 -6.44
C ALA A 67 1.68 6.73 -7.58
N GLU A 68 2.31 6.83 -8.74
CA GLU A 68 1.77 7.49 -9.94
C GLU A 68 0.48 6.81 -10.42
N LYS A 69 0.46 5.47 -10.46
CA LYS A 69 -0.74 4.70 -10.86
C LYS A 69 -1.89 4.86 -9.86
N ILE A 70 -1.56 4.92 -8.56
CA ILE A 70 -2.54 5.15 -7.49
C ILE A 70 -3.15 6.54 -7.65
N ILE A 71 -2.33 7.57 -7.86
CA ILE A 71 -2.76 8.96 -8.06
C ILE A 71 -3.63 9.11 -9.31
N GLN A 72 -3.26 8.47 -10.43
CA GLN A 72 -4.06 8.45 -11.65
C GLN A 72 -5.48 7.87 -11.46
N LYS A 73 -5.67 7.03 -10.44
CA LYS A 73 -6.97 6.45 -10.06
C LYS A 73 -7.70 7.25 -8.97
N GLY A 74 -7.18 8.43 -8.61
CA GLY A 74 -7.76 9.29 -7.58
C GLY A 74 -7.43 8.86 -6.15
N GLY A 75 -6.47 7.93 -5.97
CA GLY A 75 -5.96 7.55 -4.67
C GLY A 75 -4.81 8.43 -4.20
N ARG A 76 -4.40 8.26 -2.94
CA ARG A 76 -3.25 8.93 -2.35
C ARG A 76 -2.41 7.95 -1.55
N VAL A 77 -1.11 8.21 -1.47
CA VAL A 77 -0.17 7.45 -0.64
C VAL A 77 0.42 8.41 0.40
N LEU A 78 0.09 8.21 1.67
CA LEU A 78 0.48 9.09 2.77
C LEU A 78 1.61 8.47 3.58
N THR A 79 2.68 9.23 3.80
CA THR A 79 3.74 8.82 4.74
C THR A 79 3.16 8.74 6.16
N ALA A 80 3.25 7.56 6.77
CA ALA A 80 2.68 7.30 8.09
C ALA A 80 3.61 6.36 8.90
N PRO A 81 4.87 6.74 9.14
CA PRO A 81 5.83 5.87 9.81
C PRO A 81 5.32 5.43 11.18
N ILE A 82 5.51 4.15 11.51
CA ILE A 82 5.18 3.58 12.83
C ILE A 82 6.46 3.08 13.51
N PRO A 83 6.45 2.88 14.85
CA PRO A 83 7.55 2.22 15.53
C PRO A 83 7.90 0.90 14.83
N SER A 84 9.19 0.67 14.59
CA SER A 84 9.74 -0.48 13.86
C SER A 84 9.49 -0.55 12.34
N ASN A 85 8.70 0.36 11.75
CA ASN A 85 8.51 0.44 10.29
C ASN A 85 8.54 1.89 9.78
N PRO A 86 9.73 2.44 9.46
CA PRO A 86 9.86 3.83 9.00
C PRO A 86 9.28 4.05 7.59
N ASN A 87 9.10 2.98 6.81
CA ASN A 87 8.59 3.05 5.45
C ASN A 87 7.07 2.83 5.38
N HIS A 88 6.40 2.70 6.54
CA HIS A 88 4.96 2.54 6.59
C HIS A 88 4.26 3.75 6.01
N CYS A 89 3.29 3.48 5.14
CA CYS A 89 2.46 4.44 4.46
C CYS A 89 1.00 3.97 4.48
N LEU A 90 0.08 4.88 4.20
CA LEU A 90 -1.36 4.59 4.10
C LEU A 90 -1.86 4.93 2.70
N ILE A 91 -2.68 4.06 2.12
CA ILE A 91 -3.42 4.34 0.89
C ILE A 91 -4.84 4.75 1.24
N SER A 92 -5.30 5.85 0.64
CA SER A 92 -6.68 6.32 0.73
C SER A 92 -7.26 6.62 -0.65
N GLY A 93 -8.60 6.70 -0.76
CA GLY A 93 -9.32 7.24 -1.92
C GLY A 93 -9.54 6.29 -3.11
N LEU A 94 -8.87 5.14 -3.15
CA LEU A 94 -9.11 4.10 -4.17
C LEU A 94 -10.33 3.25 -3.83
N THR A 95 -11.11 2.85 -4.83
CA THR A 95 -12.10 1.78 -4.64
C THR A 95 -11.40 0.44 -4.37
N LEU A 96 -12.07 -0.49 -3.67
CA LEU A 96 -11.53 -1.85 -3.49
C LEU A 96 -11.21 -2.54 -4.82
N LYS A 97 -12.00 -2.26 -5.86
CA LYS A 97 -11.78 -2.82 -7.20
C LYS A 97 -10.47 -2.30 -7.80
N ASP A 98 -10.26 -0.98 -7.78
CA ASP A 98 -9.06 -0.37 -8.32
C ASP A 98 -7.82 -0.79 -7.53
N ALA A 99 -7.88 -0.78 -6.20
CA ALA A 99 -6.78 -1.21 -5.34
C ALA A 99 -6.37 -2.66 -5.62
N ASN A 100 -7.33 -3.59 -5.71
CA ASN A 100 -7.00 -4.98 -6.01
C ASN A 100 -6.51 -5.21 -7.45
N ASN A 101 -6.93 -4.38 -8.41
CA ASN A 101 -6.42 -4.45 -9.79
C ASN A 101 -5.00 -3.87 -9.91
N LEU A 102 -4.69 -2.82 -9.14
CA LEU A 102 -3.38 -2.18 -9.15
C LEU A 102 -2.29 -3.02 -8.47
N PHE A 103 -2.68 -3.93 -7.57
CA PHE A 103 -1.81 -4.81 -6.79
C PHE A 103 -2.10 -6.30 -7.05
N SER A 104 -2.47 -6.65 -8.29
CA SER A 104 -2.77 -8.03 -8.70
C SER A 104 -1.53 -8.91 -8.85
#